data_AF-A0A4Q4BXE5-F1
#
_entry.id   AF-A0A4Q4BXE5-F1
#
_cell.length_a   1.000
_cell.length_b   1.000
_cell.length_c   1.000
_cell.angle_alpha   90.00
_cell.angle_beta   90.00
_cell.angle_gamma   90.00
#
_symmetry.space_group_name_H-M   'P 1'
#
loop_
_entity.id
_entity.type
_entity.pdbx_description
1 polymer ?
#
loop_
_entity_poly.entity_id
_entity_poly.type
_entity_poly.pdbx_seq_one_letter_code
_entity_poly.pdbx_strand_id
1 'polypeptide(L)'
;MKFDMGSDALGTLTKSTGGSSDELVRLVRQLVDAASPMEGKFNGAGRAKFDSFKQRVDEITNDLSSSLSAINQGQSEMNTATQTGDQDAADDWSRSEGNANFDGARFSANR
;
A
#
# COMPACT_ATOMS: atom_id res chain seq x y z
N MET A 1 14.85 -16.12 4.22
CA MET A 1 14.50 -15.70 5.60
C MET A 1 14.32 -14.19 5.73
N LYS A 2 15.33 -13.33 5.48
CA LYS A 2 15.17 -11.86 5.65
C LYS A 2 14.25 -11.20 4.60
N PHE A 3 14.35 -11.64 3.34
CA PHE A 3 13.51 -11.14 2.24
C PHE A 3 12.07 -11.67 2.32
N ASP A 4 11.91 -12.95 2.64
CA ASP A 4 10.62 -13.61 2.93
C ASP A 4 9.85 -12.91 4.08
N MET A 5 10.54 -12.55 5.17
CA MET A 5 9.96 -11.73 6.25
C MET A 5 9.53 -10.33 5.78
N GLY A 6 10.21 -9.75 4.78
CA GLY A 6 9.86 -8.45 4.20
C GLY A 6 8.58 -8.53 3.36
N SER A 7 8.45 -9.57 2.54
CA SER A 7 7.24 -9.86 1.75
C SER A 7 6.01 -10.05 2.65
N ASP A 8 6.14 -10.84 3.71
CA ASP A 8 5.06 -11.06 4.68
C ASP A 8 4.66 -9.77 5.40
N ALA A 9 5.64 -8.98 5.87
CA ALA A 9 5.39 -7.71 6.53
C ALA A 9 4.70 -6.69 5.62
N LEU A 10 5.10 -6.61 4.34
CA LEU A 10 4.45 -5.78 3.33
C LEU A 10 3.01 -6.25 3.08
N GLY A 11 2.78 -7.56 2.95
CA GLY A 11 1.45 -8.13 2.80
C GLY A 11 0.51 -7.81 3.97
N THR A 12 1.01 -7.88 5.21
CA THR A 12 0.26 -7.46 6.41
C THR A 12 -0.03 -5.97 6.39
N LEU A 13 0.95 -5.13 6.03
CA LEU A 13 0.79 -3.69 5.97
C LEU A 13 -0.26 -3.27 4.93
N THR A 14 -0.27 -3.90 3.75
CA THR A 14 -1.26 -3.64 2.70
C THR A 14 -2.67 -3.98 3.17
N LYS A 15 -2.86 -5.13 3.82
CA LYS A 15 -4.17 -5.52 4.37
C LYS A 15 -4.65 -4.55 5.44
N SER A 16 -3.76 -4.14 6.35
CA SER A 16 -4.10 -3.18 7.41
C SER A 16 -4.45 -1.82 6.83
N THR A 17 -3.68 -1.34 5.84
CA THR A 17 -3.90 -0.05 5.18
C THR A 17 -5.23 -0.04 4.44
N GLY A 18 -5.56 -1.11 3.70
CA GLY A 18 -6.86 -1.26 3.05
C GLY A 18 -8.02 -1.25 4.05
N GLY A 19 -7.94 -2.02 5.14
CA GLY A 19 -8.99 -2.03 6.17
C GLY A 19 -9.19 -0.68 6.86
N SER A 20 -8.10 0.02 7.20
CA SER A 20 -8.18 1.38 7.78
C SER A 20 -8.73 2.40 6.78
N SER A 21 -8.49 2.21 5.48
CA SER A 21 -9.02 3.06 4.41
C SER A 21 -10.54 3.00 4.32
N ASP A 22 -11.08 1.77 4.26
CA ASP A 22 -12.51 1.53 4.17
C ASP A 22 -13.24 2.09 5.39
N GLU A 23 -12.64 1.93 6.57
CA GLU A 23 -13.17 2.44 7.83
C GLU A 23 -13.20 3.97 7.87
N LEU A 24 -12.16 4.63 7.37
CA LEU A 24 -12.12 6.09 7.27
C LEU A 24 -13.22 6.62 6.34
N VAL A 25 -13.38 6.03 5.16
CA VAL A 25 -14.46 6.40 4.21
C VAL A 25 -15.83 6.19 4.86
N ARG A 26 -16.01 5.10 5.61
CA ARG A 26 -17.25 4.81 6.34
C ARG A 26 -17.55 5.87 7.40
N LEU A 27 -16.55 6.26 8.20
CA LEU A 27 -16.71 7.29 9.24
C LEU A 27 -17.04 8.67 8.64
N VAL A 28 -16.43 9.03 7.52
CA VAL A 28 -16.71 10.30 6.86
C VAL A 28 -18.14 10.33 6.31
N ARG A 29 -18.62 9.23 5.71
CA ARG A 29 -20.04 9.11 5.29
C ARG A 29 -21.00 9.23 6.47
N GLN A 30 -20.69 8.56 7.58
CA GLN A 30 -21.50 8.68 8.80
C GLN A 30 -21.54 10.11 9.34
N LEU A 31 -20.45 10.86 9.23
CA LEU A 31 -20.42 12.27 9.62
C LEU A 31 -21.39 13.11 8.77
N VAL A 32 -21.43 12.90 7.44
CA VAL A 32 -22.37 13.58 6.53
C VAL A 32 -23.82 13.19 6.84
N ASP A 33 -24.08 11.90 7.06
CA ASP A 33 -25.42 11.40 7.37
C ASP A 33 -25.93 11.97 8.69
N ALA A 34 -25.08 12.00 9.73
CA ALA A 34 -25.41 12.58 11.02
C ALA A 34 -25.66 14.09 10.94
N ALA A 35 -25.00 14.79 10.01
CA ALA A 35 -25.17 16.21 9.79
C ALA A 35 -26.45 16.54 8.99
N SER A 36 -26.93 15.65 8.13
CA SER A 36 -28.05 15.90 7.20
C SER A 36 -29.36 16.39 7.87
N PRO A 37 -29.79 15.88 9.03
CA PRO A 37 -30.97 16.41 9.75
C PRO A 37 -30.83 17.86 10.22
N MET A 38 -29.60 18.38 10.32
CA MET A 38 -29.37 19.77 10.72
C MET A 38 -29.57 20.76 9.55
N GLU A 39 -29.55 20.28 8.31
CA GLU A 39 -29.69 21.08 7.10
C GLU A 39 -31.01 21.87 7.05
N GLY A 40 -32.10 21.26 7.55
CA GLY A 40 -33.42 21.88 7.66
C GLY A 40 -33.60 22.77 8.90
N LYS A 41 -32.62 22.79 9.81
CA LYS A 41 -32.64 23.64 11.01
C LYS A 41 -31.88 24.95 10.82
N PHE A 42 -31.07 25.06 9.77
CA PHE A 42 -30.31 26.27 9.46
C PHE A 42 -30.99 27.09 8.37
N ASN A 43 -31.03 28.42 8.57
CA ASN A 43 -31.54 29.40 7.60
C ASN A 43 -30.47 30.46 7.31
N GLY A 44 -30.52 31.07 6.11
CA GLY A 44 -29.61 32.16 5.72
C GLY A 44 -28.13 31.78 5.80
N ALA A 45 -27.32 32.57 6.52
CA ALA A 45 -25.88 32.36 6.65
C ALA A 45 -25.52 30.99 7.28
N GLY A 46 -26.36 30.45 8.17
CA GLY A 46 -26.13 29.13 8.77
C GLY A 46 -26.23 28.01 7.73
N ARG A 47 -27.18 28.12 6.79
CA ARG A 47 -27.35 27.15 5.70
C ARG A 47 -26.15 27.18 4.76
N ALA A 48 -25.70 28.37 4.36
CA ALA A 48 -24.52 28.53 3.51
C ALA A 48 -23.24 27.94 4.15
N LYS A 49 -23.07 28.08 5.48
CA LYS A 49 -21.94 27.46 6.19
C LYS A 49 -22.05 25.94 6.24
N PHE A 50 -23.25 25.41 6.40
CA PHE A 50 -23.51 23.98 6.38
C PHE A 50 -23.26 23.36 5.00
N ASP A 51 -23.73 24.02 3.94
CA ASP A 51 -23.48 23.58 2.56
C ASP A 51 -21.98 23.58 2.24
N SER A 52 -21.23 24.62 2.68
CA SER A 52 -19.77 24.65 2.55
C SER A 52 -19.07 23.56 3.37
N PHE A 53 -19.60 23.21 4.53
CA PHE A 53 -19.10 22.07 5.31
C PHE A 53 -19.28 20.76 4.53
N LYS A 54 -20.46 20.50 3.95
CA LYS A 54 -20.70 19.31 3.12
C LYS A 54 -19.74 19.22 1.94
N GLN A 55 -19.57 20.31 1.18
CA GLN A 55 -18.59 20.36 0.09
C GLN A 55 -17.17 20.01 0.53
N ARG A 56 -16.70 20.59 1.65
CA ARG A 56 -15.35 20.28 2.16
C ARG A 56 -15.21 18.83 2.57
N VAL A 57 -16.26 18.24 3.15
CA VAL A 57 -16.25 16.82 3.52
C VAL A 57 -16.20 15.93 2.28
N ASP A 58 -16.95 16.27 1.23
CA ASP A 58 -16.90 15.54 -0.05
C ASP A 58 -15.51 15.65 -0.71
N GLU A 59 -14.92 16.85 -0.73
CA GLU A 59 -13.55 17.08 -1.22
C GLU A 59 -12.53 16.24 -0.44
N ILE A 60 -12.54 16.30 0.89
CA ILE A 60 -11.63 15.51 1.74
C ILE A 60 -11.82 14.01 1.50
N THR A 61 -13.06 13.54 1.30
CA THR A 61 -13.34 12.13 1.01
C THR A 61 -12.71 11.68 -0.29
N ASN A 62 -12.81 12.51 -1.33
CA ASN A 62 -12.23 12.23 -2.64
C ASN A 62 -10.69 12.24 -2.58
N ASP A 63 -10.11 13.26 -1.96
CA ASP A 63 -8.66 13.39 -1.78
C ASP A 63 -8.08 12.23 -0.96
N LEU A 64 -8.78 11.85 0.10
CA LEU A 64 -8.42 10.71 0.92
C LEU A 64 -8.48 9.42 0.10
N SER A 65 -9.56 9.18 -0.63
CA SER A 65 -9.71 7.99 -1.48
C SER A 65 -8.62 7.91 -2.55
N SER A 66 -8.27 9.04 -3.18
CA SER A 66 -7.18 9.13 -4.15
C SER A 66 -5.82 8.83 -3.51
N SER A 67 -5.53 9.44 -2.36
CA SER A 67 -4.28 9.23 -1.63
C SER A 67 -4.12 7.77 -1.18
N LEU A 68 -5.21 7.15 -0.72
CA LEU A 68 -5.22 5.75 -0.30
C LEU A 68 -5.04 4.79 -1.49
N SER A 69 -5.64 5.10 -2.65
CA SER A 69 -5.39 4.35 -3.88
C SER A 69 -3.91 4.44 -4.29
N ALA A 70 -3.29 5.62 -4.19
CA ALA A 70 -1.88 5.79 -4.49
C ALA A 70 -0.96 5.01 -3.52
N ILE A 71 -1.30 4.98 -2.23
CA ILE A 71 -0.57 4.16 -1.24
C ILE A 71 -0.70 2.68 -1.55
N ASN A 72 -1.91 2.19 -1.85
CA ASN A 72 -2.14 0.78 -2.20
C ASN A 72 -1.37 0.39 -3.47
N GLN A 73 -1.34 1.28 -4.47
CA GLN A 73 -0.55 1.08 -5.67
C GLN A 73 0.95 1.01 -5.35
N GLY A 74 1.48 1.98 -4.60
CA GLY A 74 2.89 1.98 -4.20
C GLY A 74 3.29 0.76 -3.37
N GLN A 75 2.41 0.27 -2.50
CA GLN A 75 2.62 -0.98 -1.77
C GLN A 75 2.62 -2.21 -2.69
N SER A 76 1.73 -2.26 -3.68
CA SER A 76 1.73 -3.31 -4.70
C SER A 76 3.03 -3.29 -5.51
N GLU A 77 3.48 -2.11 -5.94
CA GLU A 77 4.73 -1.93 -6.70
C GLU A 77 5.95 -2.34 -5.87
N MET A 78 6.01 -1.96 -4.59
CA MET A 78 7.07 -2.40 -3.68
C MET A 78 7.10 -3.92 -3.50
N ASN A 79 5.93 -4.56 -3.39
CA ASN A 79 5.84 -6.01 -3.29
C ASN A 79 6.36 -6.69 -4.57
N THR A 80 5.97 -6.21 -5.74
CA THR A 80 6.49 -6.70 -7.03
C THR A 80 8.00 -6.49 -7.13
N ALA A 81 8.50 -5.29 -6.82
CA ALA A 81 9.93 -4.98 -6.89
C ALA A 81 10.76 -5.88 -5.96
N THR A 82 10.24 -6.19 -4.77
CA THR A 82 10.91 -7.11 -3.83
C THR A 82 10.96 -8.53 -4.40
N GLN A 83 9.85 -9.06 -4.90
CA GLN A 83 9.79 -10.41 -5.47
C GLN A 83 10.67 -10.55 -6.72
N THR A 84 10.64 -9.56 -7.62
CA THR A 84 11.48 -9.55 -8.81
C THR A 84 12.95 -9.44 -8.44
N GLY A 85 13.31 -8.55 -7.52
CA GLY A 85 14.69 -8.43 -7.03
C GLY A 85 15.22 -9.71 -6.39
N ASP A 86 14.37 -10.44 -5.66
CA ASP A 86 14.72 -11.74 -5.08
C ASP A 86 15.00 -12.80 -6.17
N GLN A 87 14.17 -12.83 -7.21
CA GLN A 87 14.34 -13.75 -8.34
C GLN A 87 15.60 -13.40 -9.15
N ASP A 88 15.82 -12.13 -9.44
CA ASP A 88 17.00 -11.65 -10.18
C ASP A 88 18.28 -11.97 -9.41
N ALA A 89 18.29 -11.76 -8.10
CA ALA A 89 19.41 -12.15 -7.26
C ALA A 89 19.65 -13.67 -7.35
N ALA A 90 18.61 -14.49 -7.16
CA ALA A 90 18.74 -15.95 -7.23
C ALA A 90 19.29 -16.44 -8.58
N ASP A 91 18.82 -15.85 -9.69
CA ASP A 91 19.30 -16.16 -11.03
C ASP A 91 20.78 -15.75 -11.22
N ASP A 92 21.17 -14.58 -10.71
CA ASP A 92 22.57 -14.11 -10.75
C ASP A 92 23.50 -14.98 -9.90
N TRP A 93 23.06 -15.41 -8.73
CA TRP A 93 23.78 -16.38 -7.90
C TRP A 93 23.93 -17.73 -8.63
N SER A 94 22.85 -18.25 -9.22
CA SER A 94 22.88 -19.52 -9.98
C SER A 94 23.80 -19.45 -11.19
N ARG A 95 23.79 -18.33 -11.93
CA ARG A 95 24.73 -18.08 -13.05
C ARG A 95 26.17 -17.97 -12.57
N SER A 96 26.41 -17.26 -11.47
CA SER A 96 27.75 -17.14 -10.89
C SER A 96 28.29 -18.48 -10.38
N GLU A 97 27.43 -19.33 -9.80
CA GLU A 97 27.77 -20.69 -9.40
C GLU A 97 28.04 -21.59 -10.61
N GLY A 98 27.21 -21.51 -11.66
CA GLY A 98 27.45 -22.24 -12.92
C GLY A 98 28.73 -21.82 -13.65
N ASN A 99 29.15 -20.55 -13.49
CA ASN A 99 30.42 -20.03 -14.00
C ASN A 99 31.60 -20.28 -13.06
N ALA A 100 31.36 -20.70 -11.81
CA ALA A 100 32.44 -21.11 -10.92
C ALA A 100 33.02 -22.42 -11.46
N ASN A 101 34.23 -22.35 -12.01
CA ASN A 101 34.90 -23.49 -12.61
C ASN A 101 35.32 -24.50 -11.52
N PHE A 102 34.46 -25.48 -11.24
CA PHE A 102 34.75 -26.60 -10.33
C PHE A 102 35.76 -27.61 -10.93
N ASP A 103 36.09 -27.50 -12.22
CA ASP A 103 37.00 -28.42 -12.91
C ASP A 103 38.47 -28.22 -12.47
N GLY A 104 38.84 -27.00 -12.03
CA GLY A 104 40.13 -26.72 -11.39
C GLY A 104 40.24 -27.20 -9.93
N ALA A 105 39.11 -27.58 -9.30
CA ALA A 105 39.04 -28.08 -7.92
C ALA A 105 39.03 -29.62 -7.84
N ARG A 106 39.20 -30.32 -8.96
CA ARG A 106 39.67 -31.71 -8.93
C ARG A 106 41.09 -31.70 -8.41
N PHE A 107 41.22 -31.89 -7.10
CA PHE A 107 42.50 -32.16 -6.45
C PHE A 107 43.25 -33.18 -7.30
N SER A 108 44.28 -32.71 -8.00
CA SER A 108 45.40 -33.53 -8.43
C SER A 108 46.07 -34.02 -7.15
N ALA A 109 45.46 -35.02 -6.51
CA ALA A 109 46.13 -35.92 -5.60
C ALA A 109 46.87 -36.96 -6.44
N ASN A 110 47.72 -36.48 -7.34
CA ASN A 110 48.95 -37.17 -7.67
C ASN A 110 49.95 -36.75 -6.60
N ARG A 111 50.03 -37.55 -5.53
CA ARG A 111 51.29 -37.94 -4.90
C ARG A 111 51.06 -39.08 -3.92
#